data_AF-A0AAW6JRL1-F1
#
_entry.id   AF-A0AAW6JRL1-F1
#
_cell.length_a   1.000
_cell.length_b   1.000
_cell.length_c   1.000
_cell.angle_alpha   90.00
_cell.angle_beta   90.00
_cell.angle_gamma   90.00
#
_symmetry.space_group_name_H-M   'P 1'
#
loop_
_entity.id
_entity.type
_entity.pdbx_description
1 polymer ?
#
loop_
_entity_poly.entity_id
_entity_poly.type
_entity_poly.pdbx_seq_one_letter_code
_entity_poly.pdbx_strand_id
1 'polypeptide(L)'
;MVIQQQNMQPVTPISNQSIITNKSSQYYLEEGNKLLNIENYEQAILCYDKAIAIQPDCYQSWHFRGVSLDDLEKYEEAIASYDKAIAIKPDHDDA
;
A
#
# COMPACT_ATOMS: atom_id res chain seq x y z
N MET A 1 24.44 5.80 47.07
CA MET A 1 24.96 6.46 45.85
C MET A 1 24.51 5.64 44.65
N VAL A 2 23.48 6.12 43.95
CA VAL A 2 22.94 5.51 42.74
C VAL A 2 23.74 6.03 41.53
N ILE A 3 24.50 5.14 40.90
CA ILE A 3 25.15 5.42 39.62
C ILE A 3 24.07 5.32 38.54
N GLN A 4 23.78 6.44 37.89
CA GLN A 4 22.91 6.55 36.72
C GLN A 4 23.51 5.70 35.59
N GLN A 5 22.78 4.68 35.14
CA GLN A 5 23.08 4.00 33.88
C GLN A 5 22.72 4.97 32.75
N GLN A 6 23.71 5.69 32.20
CA GLN A 6 23.53 6.43 30.97
C GLN A 6 23.53 5.45 29.78
N ASN A 7 22.36 5.40 29.14
CA ASN A 7 22.07 4.85 27.82
C ASN A 7 23.29 4.60 26.91
N MET A 8 23.68 3.33 26.77
CA MET A 8 24.32 2.88 25.53
C MET A 8 23.25 2.75 24.46
N GLN A 9 23.20 3.72 23.54
CA GLN A 9 22.47 3.55 22.28
C GLN A 9 23.11 2.37 21.53
N PRO A 10 22.33 1.42 20.97
CA PRO A 10 22.91 0.33 20.20
C PRO A 10 23.62 0.90 18.98
N VAL A 11 24.95 0.77 18.95
CA VAL A 11 25.75 0.98 17.73
C VAL A 11 25.40 -0.15 16.77
N THR A 12 24.50 0.13 15.82
CA THR A 12 24.18 -0.82 14.75
C THR A 12 25.32 -0.88 13.74
N PRO A 13 25.67 -2.07 13.21
CA PRO A 13 26.79 -2.24 12.30
C PRO A 13 26.50 -1.63 10.92
N ILE A 14 27.53 -1.05 10.32
CA ILE A 14 27.51 -0.55 8.93
C ILE A 14 27.49 -1.77 8.00
N SER A 15 26.34 -2.10 7.41
CA SER A 15 26.28 -3.00 6.25
C SER A 15 25.17 -2.58 5.26
N ASN A 16 25.66 -2.15 4.10
CA ASN A 16 24.99 -2.07 2.79
C ASN A 16 23.91 -1.00 2.57
N GLN A 17 24.35 0.09 1.95
CA GLN A 17 23.54 0.96 1.10
C GLN A 17 23.03 0.19 -0.15
N SER A 18 22.00 -0.65 0.04
CA SER A 18 21.13 -1.07 -1.05
C SER A 18 19.65 -1.02 -0.62
N ILE A 19 19.12 0.20 -0.62
CA ILE A 19 17.78 0.56 -1.08
C ILE A 19 16.58 -0.14 -0.38
N ILE A 20 16.44 0.01 0.94
CA ILE A 20 15.08 0.13 1.52
C ILE A 20 14.72 1.61 1.46
N THR A 21 14.41 2.11 0.26
CA THR A 21 13.63 3.35 0.22
C THR A 21 12.28 2.96 0.82
N ASN A 22 12.04 3.33 2.07
CA ASN A 22 10.71 3.24 2.66
C ASN A 22 9.83 4.25 1.93
N LYS A 23 9.39 3.85 0.74
CA LYS A 23 8.51 4.60 -0.14
C LYS A 23 7.16 4.68 0.57
N SER A 24 6.54 5.87 0.56
CA SER A 24 5.24 6.07 1.19
C SER A 24 4.14 5.26 0.50
N SER A 25 3.01 5.06 1.18
CA SER A 25 1.81 4.49 0.56
C SER A 25 1.43 5.27 -0.71
N GLN A 26 1.46 6.60 -0.64
CA GLN A 26 1.17 7.48 -1.78
C GLN A 26 2.10 7.24 -2.97
N TYR A 27 3.40 6.99 -2.75
CA TYR A 27 4.31 6.68 -3.85
C TYR A 27 3.87 5.41 -4.60
N TYR A 28 3.50 4.37 -3.87
CA TYR A 28 3.05 3.12 -4.49
C TYR A 28 1.68 3.27 -5.17
N LEU A 29 0.78 4.08 -4.61
CA LEU A 29 -0.50 4.41 -5.24
C LEU A 29 -0.27 5.13 -6.58
N GLU A 30 0.58 6.16 -6.61
CA GLU A 30 0.89 6.91 -7.83
C GLU A 30 1.58 6.04 -8.89
N GLU A 31 2.50 5.17 -8.47
CA GLU A 31 3.17 4.24 -9.39
C GLU A 31 2.21 3.17 -9.93
N GLY A 32 1.33 2.64 -9.08
CA GLY A 32 0.25 1.74 -9.48
C GLY A 32 -0.65 2.37 -10.54
N ASN A 33 -1.02 3.64 -10.38
CA ASN A 33 -1.86 4.36 -11.35
C ASN A 33 -1.18 4.53 -12.71
N LYS A 34 0.14 4.78 -12.74
CA LYS A 34 0.87 4.83 -14.02
C LYS A 34 0.89 3.47 -14.72
N LEU A 35 1.05 2.40 -13.95
CA LEU A 35 1.03 1.02 -14.45
C LEU A 35 -0.37 0.63 -14.97
N LEU A 36 -1.42 1.02 -14.26
CA LEU A 36 -2.81 0.86 -14.68
C LEU A 36 -3.07 1.56 -16.03
N ASN A 37 -2.59 2.80 -16.19
CA ASN A 37 -2.75 3.56 -17.44
C ASN A 37 -2.05 2.94 -18.66
N ILE A 38 -1.06 2.07 -18.45
CA ILE A 38 -0.39 1.31 -19.51
C ILE A 38 -0.83 -0.15 -19.54
N GLU A 39 -1.97 -0.45 -18.91
CA GLU A 39 -2.60 -1.77 -18.86
C GLU A 39 -1.72 -2.87 -18.25
N ASN A 40 -0.72 -2.49 -17.44
CA ASN A 40 0.12 -3.42 -16.70
C ASN A 40 -0.51 -3.72 -15.33
N TYR A 41 -1.66 -4.39 -15.39
CA TYR A 41 -2.52 -4.63 -14.23
C TYR A 41 -1.85 -5.44 -13.12
N GLU A 42 -1.06 -6.46 -13.47
CA GLU A 42 -0.36 -7.31 -12.48
C GLU A 42 0.62 -6.50 -11.64
N GLN A 43 1.43 -5.64 -12.26
CA GLN A 43 2.37 -4.78 -11.54
C GLN A 43 1.66 -3.65 -10.79
N ALA A 44 0.54 -3.15 -11.32
CA ALA A 44 -0.30 -2.19 -10.63
C ALA A 44 -0.84 -2.77 -9.32
N ILE A 45 -1.35 -4.01 -9.33
CA ILE A 45 -1.81 -4.74 -8.13
C ILE A 45 -0.71 -4.83 -7.08
N LEU A 46 0.51 -5.23 -7.46
CA LEU A 46 1.63 -5.31 -6.53
C LEU A 46 1.99 -3.96 -5.91
N CYS A 47 1.79 -2.86 -6.65
CA CYS A 47 1.98 -1.52 -6.11
C CYS A 47 0.85 -1.18 -5.11
N TYR A 48 -0.40 -1.44 -5.46
CA TYR A 48 -1.52 -1.20 -4.55
C TYR A 48 -1.45 -2.06 -3.28
N ASP A 49 -1.03 -3.32 -3.38
CA ASP A 49 -0.79 -4.20 -2.23
C ASP A 49 0.26 -3.63 -1.28
N LYS A 50 1.34 -3.03 -1.81
CA LYS A 50 2.35 -2.34 -1.00
C LYS A 50 1.78 -1.07 -0.37
N ALA A 51 0.99 -0.30 -1.10
CA ALA A 51 0.31 0.87 -0.57
C ALA A 51 -0.63 0.50 0.59
N ILE A 52 -1.42 -0.57 0.43
CA ILE A 52 -2.32 -1.14 1.45
C ILE A 52 -1.53 -1.64 2.67
N ALA A 53 -0.40 -2.31 2.47
CA ALA A 53 0.43 -2.80 3.57
C ALA A 53 1.00 -1.65 4.43
N ILE A 54 1.25 -0.48 3.83
CA ILE A 54 1.73 0.72 4.53
C ILE A 54 0.56 1.49 5.16
N GLN A 55 -0.53 1.65 4.41
CA GLN A 55 -1.70 2.41 4.81
C GLN A 55 -2.97 1.63 4.43
N PRO A 56 -3.47 0.77 5.33
CA PRO A 56 -4.61 -0.11 5.04
C PRO A 56 -5.96 0.63 5.00
N ASP A 57 -6.02 1.86 5.52
CA ASP A 57 -7.20 2.72 5.50
C ASP A 57 -7.23 3.67 4.27
N CYS A 58 -6.37 3.45 3.28
CA CYS A 58 -6.43 4.18 2.01
C CYS A 58 -7.44 3.53 1.07
N TYR A 59 -8.67 4.07 1.02
CA TYR A 59 -9.73 3.54 0.15
C TYR A 59 -9.33 3.52 -1.34
N GLN A 60 -8.53 4.49 -1.79
CA GLN A 60 -8.08 4.58 -3.18
C GLN A 60 -7.23 3.38 -3.59
N SER A 61 -6.32 2.92 -2.73
CA SER A 61 -5.47 1.76 -3.01
C SER A 61 -6.31 0.48 -3.15
N TRP A 62 -7.33 0.32 -2.31
CA TRP A 62 -8.28 -0.80 -2.43
C TRP A 62 -9.15 -0.69 -3.69
N HIS A 63 -9.64 0.51 -4.01
CA HIS A 63 -10.44 0.75 -5.20
C HIS A 63 -9.67 0.42 -6.48
N PHE A 64 -8.48 0.98 -6.67
CA PHE A 64 -7.70 0.74 -7.88
C PHE A 64 -7.13 -0.69 -7.96
N ARG A 65 -6.89 -1.34 -6.80
CA ARG A 65 -6.62 -2.78 -6.78
C ARG A 65 -7.81 -3.57 -7.34
N GLY A 66 -9.03 -3.19 -6.97
CA GLY A 66 -10.25 -3.77 -7.54
C GLY A 66 -10.35 -3.58 -9.05
N VAL A 67 -10.08 -2.37 -9.55
CA VAL A 67 -10.09 -2.05 -10.99
C VAL A 67 -9.11 -2.94 -11.74
N SER A 68 -7.85 -3.00 -11.31
CA SER A 68 -6.84 -3.84 -11.97
C SER A 68 -7.17 -5.34 -11.93
N LEU A 69 -7.88 -5.81 -10.90
CA LEU A 69 -8.30 -7.22 -10.81
C LEU A 69 -9.48 -7.50 -11.73
N ASP A 70 -10.42 -6.57 -11.85
CA ASP A 70 -11.55 -6.64 -12.77
C ASP A 70 -11.09 -6.69 -14.24
N ASP A 71 -10.11 -5.85 -14.60
CA ASP A 71 -9.47 -5.86 -15.93
C ASP A 71 -8.72 -7.18 -16.23
N LEU A 72 -8.33 -7.93 -15.20
CA LEU A 72 -7.75 -9.27 -15.31
C LEU A 72 -8.79 -10.40 -15.18
N GLU A 73 -10.08 -10.06 -15.15
CA GLU A 73 -11.20 -10.99 -14.97
C GLU A 73 -11.16 -11.77 -13.64
N LYS A 74 -10.48 -11.23 -12.62
CA LYS A 74 -10.39 -11.78 -11.26
C LYS A 74 -11.47 -11.20 -10.36
N TYR A 75 -12.71 -11.49 -10.72
CA TYR A 75 -13.89 -10.82 -10.18
C TYR A 75 -14.04 -11.00 -8.66
N GLU A 76 -13.76 -12.18 -8.12
CA GLU A 76 -13.90 -12.44 -6.68
C GLU A 76 -12.94 -11.57 -5.85
N GLU A 77 -11.68 -11.45 -6.26
CA GLU A 77 -10.71 -10.60 -5.57
C GLU A 77 -10.97 -9.11 -5.82
N ALA A 78 -11.52 -8.76 -6.99
CA ALA A 78 -11.94 -7.40 -7.30
C ALA A 78 -13.06 -6.94 -6.36
N ILE A 79 -14.13 -7.74 -6.24
CA ILE A 79 -15.26 -7.48 -5.33
C ILE A 79 -14.76 -7.32 -3.89
N ALA A 80 -13.90 -8.23 -3.41
CA ALA A 80 -13.34 -8.13 -2.07
C ALA A 80 -12.54 -6.82 -1.86
N SER A 81 -11.89 -6.31 -2.91
CA SER A 81 -11.16 -5.03 -2.85
C SER A 81 -12.12 -3.84 -2.82
N TYR A 82 -13.17 -3.87 -3.64
CA TYR A 82 -14.20 -2.83 -3.64
C TYR A 82 -14.96 -2.77 -2.32
N ASP A 83 -15.34 -3.92 -1.75
CA ASP A 83 -15.99 -4.01 -0.43
C ASP A 83 -15.13 -3.36 0.65
N LYS A 84 -13.81 -3.55 0.61
CA LYS A 84 -12.88 -2.88 1.52
C LYS A 84 -12.81 -1.38 1.29
N ALA A 85 -12.78 -0.93 0.04
CA ALA A 85 -12.79 0.50 -0.28
C ALA A 85 -14.07 1.17 0.25
N ILE A 86 -15.24 0.57 0.02
CA ILE A 86 -16.55 1.04 0.49
C ILE A 86 -16.62 1.02 2.02
N ALA A 87 -16.10 -0.02 2.68
CA ALA A 87 -16.09 -0.07 4.15
C ALA A 87 -15.22 1.02 4.78
N ILE A 88 -14.15 1.45 4.11
CA ILE A 88 -13.24 2.51 4.59
C ILE A 88 -13.84 3.89 4.35
N LYS A 89 -14.23 4.16 3.11
CA LYS A 89 -14.92 5.38 2.72
C LYS A 89 -16.22 4.95 2.06
N PRO A 90 -17.30 4.82 2.86
CA PRO A 90 -18.63 4.72 2.31
C PRO A 90 -18.92 6.10 1.71
N ASP A 91 -18.54 6.32 0.46
CA ASP A 91 -19.13 7.43 -0.27
C ASP A 91 -20.61 7.11 -0.38
N HIS A 92 -21.39 8.08 0.07
CA HIS A 92 -22.79 7.95 0.40
C HIS A 92 -23.58 7.68 -0.88
N ASP A 93 -23.73 6.41 -1.27
CA ASP A 93 -24.76 5.95 -2.21
C ASP A 93 -26.14 5.87 -1.52
N ASP A 94 -26.43 6.72 -0.51
CA ASP A 94 -27.82 7.00 -0.17
C ASP A 94 -28.31 8.19 -1.02
N ALA A 95 -28.94 7.86 -2.16
CA ALA A 95 -30.30 8.28 -2.52
C ALA A 95 -30.61 8.00 -4.01
#